data_AF-A0A6J2Y8D7-F1
#
_entry.id   AF-A0A6J2Y8D7-F1
#
_cell.length_a   1.000
_cell.length_b   1.000
_cell.length_c   1.000
_cell.angle_alpha   90.00
_cell.angle_beta   90.00
_cell.angle_gamma   90.00
#
_symmetry.space_group_name_H-M   'P 1'
#
loop_
_entity.id
_entity.type
_entity.pdbx_description
1 polymer ?
#
loop_
_entity_poly.entity_id
_entity_poly.type
_entity_poly.pdbx_seq_one_letter_code
_entity_poly.pdbx_strand_id
1 'polypeptide(L)'
;MNYEEKFHTLLHMDEIVQLMHMRRYNQDRVCFIPNGEFLMLEIENLAERRPSIVIGDRIQASDPLGHTNEIYEGNVTKVGAKHVYLKFSELFHQMYNGEDYTIRVIPGRASYKRQHHAVFLISRNLGRNWLFPAKIEEKNAQIEFWYEPYPNIVNTNNSESANKRNVKLLVSLAKEIKIKKELEELNKNVLKLE
;
A
#
# COMPACT_ATOMS: atom_id res chain seq x y z
N MET A 1 25.79 13.91 19.29
CA MET A 1 25.27 12.73 18.54
C MET A 1 25.46 13.01 17.06
N ASN A 2 26.15 12.15 16.32
CA ASN A 2 26.48 12.38 14.89
C ASN A 2 25.52 11.70 13.93
N TYR A 3 24.23 11.61 14.32
CA TYR A 3 23.20 10.94 13.52
C TYR A 3 22.99 11.62 12.17
N GLU A 4 22.76 12.94 12.17
CA GLU A 4 22.48 13.72 10.96
C GLU A 4 23.61 13.59 9.94
N GLU A 5 24.85 13.84 10.37
CA GLU A 5 26.05 13.73 9.53
C GLU A 5 26.20 12.32 8.95
N LYS A 6 26.16 11.28 9.79
CA LYS A 6 26.30 9.90 9.32
C LYS A 6 25.21 9.49 8.34
N PHE A 7 23.95 9.82 8.62
CA PHE A 7 22.85 9.45 7.73
C PHE A 7 22.89 10.23 6.42
N HIS A 8 23.26 11.51 6.43
CA HIS A 8 23.49 12.25 5.19
C HIS A 8 24.62 11.65 4.35
N THR A 9 25.74 11.28 4.99
CA THR A 9 26.84 10.60 4.29
C THR A 9 26.38 9.28 3.66
N LEU A 10 25.64 8.45 4.40
CA LEU A 10 25.11 7.19 3.88
C LEU A 10 24.14 7.40 2.71
N LEU A 11 23.23 8.38 2.82
CA LEU A 11 22.30 8.72 1.74
C LEU A 11 23.02 9.20 0.47
N HIS A 12 24.08 10.01 0.60
CA HIS A 12 24.88 10.42 -0.55
C HIS A 12 25.62 9.24 -1.19
N MET A 13 26.17 8.32 -0.39
CA MET A 13 26.81 7.12 -0.91
C MET A 13 25.81 6.24 -1.66
N ASP A 14 24.63 6.03 -1.10
CA ASP A 14 23.56 5.24 -1.72
C ASP A 14 23.08 5.88 -3.03
N GLU A 15 22.91 7.21 -3.07
CA GLU A 15 22.55 7.95 -4.29
C GLU A 15 23.59 7.75 -5.41
N ILE A 16 24.89 7.78 -5.08
CA ILE A 16 25.96 7.51 -6.05
C ILE A 16 25.91 6.06 -6.56
N VAL A 17 25.69 5.09 -5.67
CA VAL A 17 25.57 3.67 -6.03
C VAL A 17 24.36 3.45 -6.92
N GLN A 18 23.21 4.05 -6.61
CA GLN A 18 22.02 3.97 -7.46
C GLN A 18 22.30 4.55 -8.84
N LEU A 19 22.96 5.71 -8.93
CA LEU A 19 23.34 6.29 -10.22
C LEU A 19 24.25 5.35 -11.03
N MET A 20 25.24 4.71 -10.40
CA MET A 20 26.11 3.75 -11.08
C MET A 20 25.34 2.52 -11.57
N HIS A 21 24.44 1.97 -10.76
CA HIS A 21 23.64 0.81 -11.14
C HIS A 21 22.67 1.12 -12.28
N MET A 22 22.12 2.34 -12.34
CA MET A 22 21.24 2.77 -13.44
C MET A 22 21.95 2.85 -14.79
N ARG A 23 23.29 3.00 -14.81
CA ARG A 23 24.07 2.95 -16.06
C ARG A 23 23.97 1.62 -16.81
N ARG A 24 23.53 0.55 -16.13
CA ARG A 24 23.28 -0.77 -16.76
C ARG A 24 22.11 -0.75 -17.74
N TYR A 25 21.33 0.33 -17.75
CA TYR A 25 20.27 0.58 -18.72
C TYR A 25 20.69 1.51 -19.86
N ASN A 26 21.92 2.03 -19.85
CA ASN A 26 22.41 2.82 -20.97
C ASN A 26 22.49 1.94 -22.23
N GLN A 27 22.04 2.49 -23.34
CA GLN A 27 22.06 1.81 -24.64
C GLN A 27 22.57 2.80 -25.69
N ASP A 28 23.34 2.29 -26.64
CA ASP A 28 23.83 3.07 -27.77
C ASP A 28 23.03 2.72 -29.02
N ARG A 29 22.83 3.70 -29.91
CA ARG A 29 22.16 3.54 -31.21
C ARG A 29 20.77 2.89 -31.11
N VAL A 30 19.93 3.41 -30.23
CA VAL A 30 18.54 2.97 -30.08
C VAL A 30 17.58 3.92 -30.77
N CYS A 31 16.54 3.37 -31.37
CA CYS A 31 15.44 4.14 -31.93
C CYS A 31 14.26 4.12 -30.96
N PHE A 32 13.57 5.25 -30.86
CA PHE A 32 12.27 5.33 -30.21
C PHE A 32 11.16 4.87 -31.15
N ILE A 33 10.12 4.26 -30.57
CA ILE A 33 8.91 3.85 -31.27
C ILE A 33 7.82 4.90 -30.98
N PRO A 34 7.35 5.67 -31.98
CA PRO A 34 6.26 6.62 -31.79
C PRO A 34 4.98 5.90 -31.35
N ASN A 35 4.36 6.37 -30.27
CA ASN A 35 3.10 5.83 -29.78
C ASN A 35 2.19 6.93 -29.23
N GLY A 36 1.37 7.50 -30.13
CA GLY A 36 0.49 8.62 -29.82
C GLY A 36 1.30 9.83 -29.36
N GLU A 37 1.13 10.22 -28.10
CA GLU A 37 1.79 11.38 -27.52
C GLU A 37 3.14 11.06 -26.83
N PHE A 38 3.58 9.80 -26.88
CA PHE A 38 4.78 9.29 -26.22
C PHE A 38 5.76 8.70 -27.23
N LEU A 39 7.04 8.71 -26.84
CA LEU A 39 8.08 7.91 -27.48
C LEU A 39 8.38 6.70 -26.59
N MET A 40 8.22 5.51 -27.13
CA MET A 40 8.53 4.27 -26.41
C MET A 40 9.99 3.88 -26.63
N LEU A 41 10.64 3.45 -25.56
CA LEU A 41 11.97 2.85 -25.61
C LEU A 41 11.89 1.40 -25.12
N GLU A 42 12.40 0.47 -25.92
CA GLU A 42 12.50 -0.94 -25.55
C GLU A 42 13.73 -1.19 -24.66
N ILE A 43 13.49 -1.82 -23.50
CA ILE A 43 14.54 -2.18 -22.56
C ILE A 43 14.38 -3.65 -22.20
N GLU A 44 15.42 -4.43 -22.51
CA GLU A 44 15.45 -5.85 -22.17
C GLU A 44 15.44 -6.07 -20.65
N ASN A 45 14.63 -7.05 -20.22
CA ASN A 45 14.51 -7.46 -18.81
C ASN A 45 14.15 -6.31 -17.85
N LEU A 46 13.38 -5.32 -18.33
CA LEU A 46 12.99 -4.14 -17.55
C LEU A 46 12.32 -4.50 -16.22
N ALA A 47 11.40 -5.46 -16.22
CA ALA A 47 10.65 -5.88 -15.02
C ALA A 47 11.52 -6.61 -13.98
N GLU A 48 12.59 -7.27 -14.41
CA GLU A 48 13.41 -8.14 -13.55
C GLU A 48 14.68 -7.46 -13.07
N ARG A 49 15.13 -6.39 -13.75
CA ARG A 49 16.36 -5.69 -13.38
C ARG A 49 16.13 -4.76 -12.17
N ARG A 50 17.12 -4.79 -11.26
CA ARG A 50 17.24 -3.88 -10.12
C ARG A 50 18.52 -3.03 -10.28
N PRO A 51 18.46 -1.71 -10.00
CA PRO A 51 17.30 -0.92 -9.58
C PRO A 51 16.33 -0.69 -10.73
N SER A 52 15.02 -0.81 -10.48
CA SER A 52 13.99 -0.67 -11.53
C SER A 52 13.86 0.78 -11.98
N ILE A 53 13.61 0.99 -13.28
CA ILE A 53 13.20 2.29 -13.80
C ILE A 53 11.76 2.56 -13.36
N VAL A 54 11.52 3.74 -12.79
CA VAL A 54 10.22 4.14 -12.26
C VAL A 54 9.72 5.41 -12.91
N ILE A 55 8.43 5.69 -12.72
CA ILE A 55 7.82 6.95 -13.14
C ILE A 55 8.55 8.11 -12.47
N GLY A 56 8.93 9.11 -13.25
CA GLY A 56 9.70 10.28 -12.81
C GLY A 56 11.22 10.16 -12.95
N ASP A 57 11.73 8.99 -13.35
CA ASP A 57 13.10 8.88 -13.86
C ASP A 57 13.23 9.62 -15.21
N ARG A 58 14.45 9.99 -15.56
CA ARG A 58 14.77 10.74 -16.77
C ARG A 58 15.62 9.91 -17.70
N ILE A 59 15.41 10.09 -18.99
CA ILE A 59 16.24 9.53 -20.05
C ILE A 59 16.83 10.69 -20.83
N GLN A 60 18.14 10.69 -20.97
CA GLN A 60 18.88 11.63 -21.80
C GLN A 60 19.23 10.95 -23.12
N ALA A 61 18.81 11.54 -24.24
CA ALA A 61 19.15 11.10 -25.58
C ALA A 61 20.15 12.08 -26.20
N SER A 62 21.25 11.56 -26.74
CA SER A 62 22.28 12.34 -27.45
C SER A 62 22.68 11.67 -28.76
N ASP A 63 23.23 12.43 -29.69
CA ASP A 63 23.78 11.90 -30.95
C ASP A 63 24.81 10.79 -30.67
N PRO A 64 24.63 9.57 -31.21
CA PRO A 64 25.58 8.47 -31.02
C PRO A 64 26.98 8.75 -31.57
N LEU A 65 27.08 9.57 -32.61
CA LEU A 65 28.35 9.88 -33.27
C LEU A 65 29.01 11.14 -32.70
N GLY A 66 28.31 11.84 -31.80
CA GLY A 66 28.84 13.01 -31.10
C GLY A 66 29.13 14.20 -32.01
N HIS A 67 28.45 14.32 -33.15
CA HIS A 67 28.57 15.50 -34.01
C HIS A 67 27.95 16.73 -33.35
N THR A 68 26.92 16.52 -32.53
CA THR A 68 26.26 17.55 -31.74
C THR A 68 26.45 17.33 -30.24
N ASN A 69 26.47 18.43 -29.50
CA ASN A 69 26.47 18.41 -28.02
C ASN A 69 25.04 18.51 -27.46
N GLU A 70 24.03 18.27 -28.30
CA GLU A 70 22.64 18.38 -27.89
C GLU A 70 22.23 17.16 -27.07
N ILE A 71 21.61 17.42 -25.92
CA ILE A 71 21.07 16.39 -25.03
C ILE A 71 19.59 16.66 -24.86
N TYR A 72 18.78 15.73 -25.31
CA TYR A 72 17.34 15.76 -25.19
C TYR A 72 16.92 15.00 -23.94
N GLU A 73 16.09 15.61 -23.10
CA GLU A 73 15.61 14.99 -21.86
C GLU A 73 14.17 14.53 -22.02
N GLY A 74 13.92 13.25 -21.76
CA GLY A 74 12.60 12.62 -21.74
C GLY A 74 12.29 12.12 -20.34
N ASN A 75 11.09 12.43 -19.84
CA ASN A 75 10.63 11.92 -18.54
C ASN A 75 9.87 10.61 -18.72
N VAL A 76 10.12 9.64 -17.84
CA VAL A 76 9.40 8.37 -17.80
C VAL A 76 8.01 8.61 -17.20
N THR A 77 6.97 8.49 -18.02
CA THR A 77 5.57 8.70 -17.62
C THR A 77 4.87 7.38 -17.30
N LYS A 78 5.22 6.32 -18.03
CA LYS A 78 4.66 4.97 -17.83
C LYS A 78 5.74 3.92 -18.04
N VAL A 79 5.66 2.84 -17.27
CA VAL A 79 6.55 1.68 -17.34
C VAL A 79 5.71 0.46 -17.68
N GLY A 80 6.02 -0.17 -18.81
CA GLY A 80 5.44 -1.45 -19.23
C GLY A 80 6.37 -2.63 -18.90
N ALA A 81 6.04 -3.82 -19.40
CA ALA A 81 6.84 -5.02 -19.15
C ALA A 81 8.21 -5.00 -19.87
N LYS A 82 8.24 -4.49 -21.11
CA LYS A 82 9.44 -4.40 -21.96
C LYS A 82 9.76 -2.99 -22.47
N HIS A 83 8.84 -2.05 -22.25
CA HIS A 83 8.95 -0.70 -22.80
C HIS A 83 8.76 0.34 -21.71
N VAL A 84 9.50 1.44 -21.80
CA VAL A 84 9.23 2.67 -21.06
C VAL A 84 8.63 3.71 -22.00
N TYR A 85 7.69 4.49 -21.50
CA TYR A 85 7.00 5.53 -22.25
C TYR A 85 7.55 6.88 -21.81
N LEU A 86 8.10 7.61 -22.77
CA LEU A 86 8.84 8.84 -22.54
C LEU A 86 8.09 10.03 -23.09
N LYS A 87 8.10 11.11 -22.31
CA LYS A 87 7.65 12.42 -22.75
C LYS A 87 8.86 13.36 -22.85
N PHE A 88 9.32 13.58 -24.07
CA PHE A 88 10.31 14.61 -24.41
C PHE A 88 9.63 15.99 -24.62
N SER A 89 10.44 17.00 -24.90
CA SER A 89 9.94 18.30 -25.37
C SER A 89 9.17 18.13 -26.67
N GLU A 90 8.17 19.00 -26.89
CA GLU A 90 7.32 18.94 -28.09
C GLU A 90 8.13 19.09 -29.39
N LEU A 91 9.14 19.96 -29.37
CA LEU A 91 10.07 20.12 -30.50
C LEU A 91 10.79 18.81 -30.84
N PHE A 92 11.25 18.06 -29.84
CA PHE A 92 11.91 16.78 -30.10
C PHE A 92 10.95 15.75 -30.68
N HIS A 93 9.71 15.70 -30.18
CA HIS A 93 8.67 14.82 -30.75
C HIS A 93 8.36 15.14 -32.22
N GLN A 94 8.32 16.42 -32.59
CA GLN A 94 8.04 16.85 -33.96
C GLN A 94 9.23 16.59 -34.90
N MET A 95 10.45 16.75 -34.41
CA MET A 95 11.68 16.57 -35.21
C MET A 95 12.11 15.11 -35.34
N TYR A 96 11.73 14.27 -34.39
CA TYR A 96 12.14 12.87 -34.38
C TYR A 96 11.50 12.08 -35.53
N ASN A 97 12.35 11.50 -36.40
CA ASN A 97 11.93 10.78 -37.60
C ASN A 97 12.49 9.34 -37.69
N GLY A 98 12.81 8.73 -36.54
CA GLY A 98 13.35 7.36 -36.50
C GLY A 98 14.88 7.27 -36.43
N GLU A 99 15.57 8.39 -36.24
CA GLU A 99 17.02 8.43 -36.02
C GLU A 99 17.44 7.65 -34.77
N ASP A 100 18.69 7.20 -34.74
CA ASP A 100 19.24 6.49 -33.58
C ASP A 100 19.86 7.45 -32.56
N TYR A 101 19.70 7.14 -31.28
CA TYR A 101 20.22 7.92 -30.17
C TYR A 101 20.99 7.06 -29.18
N THR A 102 21.99 7.66 -28.55
CA THR A 102 22.60 7.10 -27.34
C THR A 102 21.78 7.56 -26.15
N ILE A 103 21.26 6.60 -25.37
CA ILE A 103 20.42 6.87 -24.21
C ILE A 103 21.17 6.64 -22.91
N ARG A 104 21.01 7.58 -21.99
CA ARG A 104 21.48 7.49 -20.60
C ARG A 104 20.31 7.60 -19.65
N VAL A 105 20.21 6.65 -18.73
CA VAL A 105 19.14 6.65 -17.73
C VAL A 105 19.63 7.34 -16.46
N ILE A 106 18.86 8.34 -16.02
CA ILE A 106 19.15 9.16 -14.84
C ILE A 106 18.04 8.93 -13.80
N PRO A 107 18.36 8.36 -12.62
CA PRO A 107 17.36 8.15 -11.57
C PRO A 107 16.85 9.47 -10.99
N GLY A 108 15.57 9.49 -10.64
CA GLY A 108 14.94 10.62 -9.97
C GLY A 108 15.49 10.84 -8.56
N ARG A 109 15.93 12.06 -8.27
CA ARG A 109 16.51 12.44 -6.96
C ARG A 109 15.49 12.79 -5.88
N ALA A 110 14.20 12.76 -6.21
CA ALA A 110 13.15 13.25 -5.32
C ALA A 110 13.06 12.45 -4.00
N SER A 111 13.27 11.13 -4.06
CA SER A 111 13.27 10.28 -2.87
C SER A 111 14.39 10.66 -1.91
N TYR A 112 15.63 10.75 -2.40
CA TYR A 112 16.78 11.16 -1.59
C TYR A 112 16.61 12.56 -1.00
N LYS A 113 16.12 13.54 -1.79
CA LYS A 113 15.83 14.88 -1.27
C LYS A 113 14.88 14.84 -0.07
N ARG A 114 13.81 14.03 -0.13
CA ARG A 114 12.87 13.85 0.98
C ARG A 114 13.52 13.16 2.19
N GLN A 115 14.36 12.15 1.96
CA GLN A 115 15.07 11.46 3.03
C GLN A 115 16.07 12.38 3.73
N HIS A 116 16.87 13.16 2.98
CA HIS A 116 17.72 14.20 3.54
C HIS A 116 16.89 15.20 4.36
N HIS A 117 15.78 15.69 3.82
CA HIS A 117 14.92 16.61 4.56
C HIS A 117 14.35 15.99 5.85
N ALA A 118 13.96 14.71 5.83
CA ALA A 118 13.49 14.00 7.01
C ALA A 118 14.59 13.87 8.09
N VAL A 119 15.82 13.51 7.70
CA VAL A 119 16.98 13.43 8.62
C VAL A 119 17.25 14.79 9.27
N PHE A 120 17.18 15.87 8.49
CA PHE A 120 17.32 17.24 8.96
C PHE A 120 16.23 17.61 9.99
N LEU A 121 14.96 17.28 9.73
CA LEU A 121 13.84 17.60 10.62
C LEU A 121 13.86 16.80 11.92
N ILE A 122 14.11 15.49 11.85
CA ILE A 122 14.07 14.60 13.02
C ILE A 122 15.10 15.02 14.07
N SER A 123 16.31 15.38 13.63
CA SER A 123 17.40 15.80 14.51
C SER A 123 17.06 17.06 15.31
N ARG A 124 16.13 17.88 14.81
CA ARG A 124 15.71 19.15 15.42
C ARG A 124 14.42 19.02 16.23
N ASN A 125 13.48 18.19 15.78
CA ASN A 125 12.11 18.19 16.31
C ASN A 125 11.81 17.03 17.28
N LEU A 126 12.40 15.84 17.09
CA LEU A 126 12.02 14.63 17.84
C LEU A 126 13.06 14.21 18.88
N GLY A 127 14.32 14.62 18.68
CA GLY A 127 15.40 14.39 19.63
C GLY A 127 15.87 12.93 19.73
N ARG A 128 16.80 12.69 20.66
CA ARG A 128 17.51 11.41 20.79
C ARG A 128 16.62 10.25 21.23
N ASN A 129 15.71 10.49 22.17
CA ASN A 129 14.88 9.42 22.76
C ASN A 129 13.93 8.81 21.73
N TRP A 130 13.55 9.57 20.71
CA TRP A 130 12.74 9.06 19.61
C TRP A 130 13.58 8.27 18.60
N LEU A 131 14.76 8.77 18.23
CA LEU A 131 15.69 8.12 17.30
C LEU A 131 16.28 6.82 17.83
N PHE A 132 16.61 6.80 19.13
CA PHE A 132 17.26 5.69 19.81
C PHE A 132 16.53 5.44 21.13
N PRO A 133 15.32 4.86 21.09
CA PRO A 133 14.53 4.60 22.28
C PRO A 133 15.26 3.60 23.18
N ALA A 134 15.57 4.04 24.41
CA ALA A 134 16.18 3.21 25.43
C ALA A 134 15.16 2.68 26.45
N LYS A 135 13.94 3.23 26.43
CA LYS A 135 12.83 2.89 27.32
C LYS A 135 11.53 2.96 26.51
N ILE A 136 10.58 2.11 26.88
CA ILE A 136 9.24 2.12 26.31
C ILE A 136 8.38 2.99 27.23
N GLU A 137 7.81 4.06 26.68
CA GLU A 137 6.83 4.91 27.36
C GLU A 137 5.48 4.71 26.71
N GLU A 138 4.51 4.21 27.47
CA GLU A 138 3.14 4.06 27.00
C GLU A 138 2.52 5.44 26.81
N LYS A 139 2.00 5.71 25.61
CA LYS A 139 1.28 6.93 25.28
C LYS A 139 -0.19 6.59 25.10
N ASN A 140 -1.05 7.51 25.54
CA ASN A 140 -2.48 7.42 25.25
C ASN A 140 -2.71 7.32 23.74
N ALA A 141 -3.73 6.57 23.35
CA ALA A 141 -4.13 6.44 21.96
C ALA A 141 -4.33 7.84 21.33
N GLN A 142 -3.65 8.11 20.21
CA GLN A 142 -3.80 9.38 19.50
C GLN A 142 -5.15 9.48 18.77
N ILE A 143 -5.76 8.32 18.50
CA ILE A 143 -7.03 8.19 17.81
C ILE A 143 -7.86 7.17 18.59
N GLU A 144 -9.06 7.58 18.98
CA GLU A 144 -10.05 6.69 19.58
C GLU A 144 -10.85 6.03 18.46
N PHE A 145 -10.69 4.72 18.30
CA PHE A 145 -11.45 3.95 17.32
C PHE A 145 -12.81 3.61 17.90
N TRP A 146 -13.86 4.19 17.31
CA TRP A 146 -15.23 3.77 17.58
C TRP A 146 -15.60 2.65 16.60
N TYR A 147 -15.94 1.49 17.13
CA TYR A 147 -16.50 0.42 16.33
C TYR A 147 -18.03 0.56 16.34
N GLU A 148 -18.63 0.89 15.20
CA GLU A 148 -20.05 0.64 15.02
C GLU A 148 -20.24 -0.85 14.74
N PRO A 149 -20.91 -1.61 15.63
CA PRO A 149 -21.17 -3.01 15.36
C PRO A 149 -22.02 -3.12 14.11
N TYR A 150 -21.51 -3.83 13.10
CA TYR A 150 -22.32 -4.16 11.92
C TYR A 150 -23.59 -4.89 12.37
N PRO A 151 -24.78 -4.48 11.90
CA PRO A 151 -26.00 -5.23 12.19
C PRO A 151 -25.81 -6.63 11.65
N ASN A 152 -25.87 -7.62 12.54
CA ASN A 152 -25.84 -9.02 12.16
C ASN A 152 -27.03 -9.31 11.24
N ILE A 153 -26.83 -9.29 9.93
CA ILE A 153 -27.77 -9.84 8.95
C ILE A 153 -27.59 -11.37 8.94
N VAL A 154 -27.67 -11.99 10.12
CA VAL A 154 -28.01 -13.41 10.19
C VAL A 154 -29.52 -13.43 10.09
N ASN A 155 -30.01 -13.79 8.91
CA ASN A 155 -31.40 -14.04 8.61
C ASN A 155 -32.04 -14.91 9.71
N THR A 156 -32.69 -14.30 10.70
CA THR A 156 -33.76 -14.94 11.47
C THR A 156 -35.00 -15.02 10.59
N ASN A 157 -34.89 -15.80 9.53
CA ASN A 157 -36.07 -16.38 8.90
C ASN A 157 -36.70 -17.31 9.95
N ASN A 158 -37.75 -16.82 10.61
CA ASN A 158 -38.88 -17.55 11.15
C ASN A 158 -38.60 -18.69 12.15
N SER A 159 -38.80 -18.43 13.46
CA SER A 159 -39.55 -19.33 14.37
C SER A 159 -39.58 -18.92 15.86
N GLU A 160 -39.02 -17.78 16.29
CA GLU A 160 -38.94 -17.50 17.74
C GLU A 160 -40.22 -16.95 18.40
N SER A 161 -41.17 -16.39 17.64
CA SER A 161 -42.43 -15.89 18.22
C SER A 161 -43.51 -16.97 18.41
N ALA A 162 -43.46 -18.07 17.65
CA ALA A 162 -44.40 -19.19 17.80
C ALA A 162 -43.99 -20.14 18.94
N ASN A 163 -42.68 -20.35 19.14
CA ASN A 163 -42.18 -21.30 20.14
C ASN A 163 -42.35 -20.81 21.60
N LYS A 164 -42.24 -19.51 21.89
CA LYS A 164 -42.41 -19.00 23.28
C LYS A 164 -43.84 -19.17 23.82
N ARG A 165 -44.87 -19.05 22.96
CA ARG A 165 -46.28 -19.28 23.38
C ARG A 165 -46.53 -20.75 23.68
N ASN A 166 -46.04 -21.64 22.82
CA ASN A 166 -46.21 -23.09 22.99
C ASN A 166 -45.49 -23.62 24.24
N VAL A 167 -44.26 -23.15 24.50
CA VAL A 167 -43.52 -23.52 25.72
C VAL A 167 -44.22 -23.02 26.98
N LYS A 168 -44.75 -21.78 26.97
CA LYS A 168 -45.48 -21.23 28.13
C LYS A 168 -46.78 -22.00 28.42
N LEU A 169 -47.48 -22.43 27.37
CA LEU A 169 -48.73 -23.21 27.47
C LEU A 169 -48.48 -24.64 27.97
N LEU A 170 -47.37 -25.28 27.54
CA LEU A 170 -46.94 -26.58 28.05
C LEU A 170 -46.54 -26.53 29.54
N VAL A 171 -45.84 -25.47 29.95
CA VAL A 171 -45.45 -25.29 31.37
C VAL A 171 -46.65 -25.03 32.26
N SER A 172 -47.66 -24.27 31.81
CA SER A 172 -48.91 -24.10 32.57
C SER A 172 -49.71 -25.39 32.68
N LEU A 173 -49.80 -26.17 31.59
CA LEU A 173 -50.49 -27.46 31.60
C LEU A 173 -49.84 -28.47 32.56
N ALA A 174 -48.50 -28.53 32.58
CA ALA A 174 -47.76 -29.41 33.48
C ALA A 174 -47.97 -29.05 34.96
N LYS A 175 -48.10 -27.75 35.28
CA LYS A 175 -48.42 -27.29 36.64
C LYS A 175 -49.84 -27.71 37.05
N GLU A 176 -50.83 -27.55 36.18
CA GLU A 176 -52.20 -28.00 36.45
C GLU A 176 -52.28 -29.52 36.65
N ILE A 177 -51.58 -30.31 35.82
CA ILE A 177 -51.55 -31.77 35.96
C ILE A 177 -50.93 -32.16 37.31
N LYS A 178 -49.88 -31.47 37.75
CA LYS A 178 -49.24 -31.74 39.04
C LYS A 178 -50.17 -31.43 40.23
N ILE A 179 -50.85 -30.28 40.19
CA ILE A 179 -51.82 -29.89 41.23
C ILE A 179 -52.98 -30.89 41.29
N LYS A 180 -53.50 -31.33 40.14
CA LYS A 180 -54.58 -32.34 40.11
C LYS A 180 -54.15 -33.67 40.73
N LYS A 181 -52.91 -34.12 40.49
CA LYS A 181 -52.39 -35.35 41.13
C LYS A 181 -52.25 -35.20 42.64
N GLU A 182 -51.74 -34.06 43.12
CA GLU A 182 -51.60 -33.82 44.57
C GLU A 182 -52.97 -33.74 45.27
N LEU A 183 -53.98 -33.14 44.63
CA LEU A 183 -55.37 -33.14 45.14
C LEU A 183 -56.01 -34.53 45.15
N GLU A 184 -55.75 -35.35 44.13
CA GLU A 184 -56.26 -36.73 44.06
C GLU A 184 -55.62 -37.62 45.14
N GLU A 185 -54.36 -37.37 45.46
CA GLU A 185 -53.63 -38.05 46.54
C GLU A 185 -54.09 -37.61 47.93
N LEU A 186 -54.37 -36.31 48.12
CA LEU A 186 -55.00 -35.80 49.33
C LEU A 186 -56.42 -36.35 49.52
N ASN A 187 -57.25 -36.39 48.48
CA ASN A 187 -58.59 -36.96 48.55
C ASN A 187 -58.57 -38.46 48.89
N LYS A 188 -57.60 -39.23 48.36
CA LYS A 188 -57.39 -40.64 48.75
C LYS A 188 -57.03 -40.80 50.22
N ASN A 189 -56.38 -39.81 50.82
CA ASN A 189 -56.00 -39.84 52.23
C ASN A 189 -57.15 -39.38 53.14
N VAL A 190 -58.00 -38.45 52.70
CA VAL A 190 -59.22 -38.06 53.44
C VAL A 190 -60.25 -39.19 53.46
N LEU A 191 -60.44 -39.92 52.36
CA LEU A 191 -61.36 -41.07 52.31
C LEU A 191 -60.90 -42.29 53.14
N LYS A 192 -59.69 -42.26 53.72
CA LYS A 192 -59.17 -43.30 54.63
C LYS A 192 -59.33 -42.94 56.12
N LEU A 193 -59.90 -41.76 56.41
CA LEU A 193 -60.10 -41.24 57.76
C LEU A 193 -61.58 -41.17 58.19
N GLU A 194 -62.49 -41.71 57.37
CA GLU A 194 -63.87 -42.10 57.72
C GLU A 194 -63.99 -43.62 57.69
#